data_AF-A0A9W3CP22-F1
#
_entry.id   AF-A0A9W3CP22-F1
#
_cell.length_a   1.000
_cell.length_b   1.000
_cell.length_c   1.000
_cell.angle_alpha   90.00
_cell.angle_beta   90.00
_cell.angle_gamma   90.00
#
_symmetry.space_group_name_H-M   'P 1'
#
loop_
_entity.id
_entity.type
_entity.pdbx_description
1 polymer ?
#
loop_
_entity_poly.entity_id
_entity_poly.type
_entity_poly.pdbx_seq_one_letter_code
_entity_poly.pdbx_strand_id
1 'polypeptide(L)'
;MRREFNHMTGIEANMQTAKINQGNIALKRVVESIANGDSHVPFRDSKLTMLLQDSFADDKSYILMILCASSDPKEMYKTLCTLEYGAKAKCIVRGSHIPNKDKNGGDESSAVILGTRI
;
A
#
# COMPACT_ATOMS: atom_id res chain seq x y z
N MET A 1 -35.78 -26.67 8.77
CA MET A 1 -35.04 -26.35 10.01
C MET A 1 -33.50 -26.51 9.91
N ARG A 2 -32.88 -27.69 9.67
CA ARG A 2 -31.39 -27.78 9.55
C ARG A 2 -30.78 -27.13 8.29
N ARG A 3 -31.50 -27.07 7.17
CA ARG A 3 -30.96 -26.47 5.91
C ARG A 3 -30.91 -24.94 5.94
N GLU A 4 -31.84 -24.29 6.64
CA GLU A 4 -31.89 -22.81 6.74
C GLU A 4 -30.78 -22.26 7.65
N PHE A 5 -30.40 -23.01 8.70
CA PHE A 5 -29.33 -22.64 9.62
C PHE A 5 -27.93 -22.64 8.95
N ASN A 6 -27.66 -23.61 8.06
CA ASN A 6 -26.42 -23.63 7.27
C ASN A 6 -26.38 -22.55 6.18
N HIS A 7 -27.54 -22.06 5.72
CA HIS A 7 -27.60 -21.02 4.70
C HIS A 7 -27.30 -19.64 5.30
N MET A 8 -27.85 -19.34 6.48
CA MET A 8 -27.63 -18.07 7.18
C MET A 8 -26.17 -17.90 7.62
N THR A 9 -25.54 -18.97 8.14
CA THR A 9 -24.11 -18.98 8.49
C THR A 9 -23.19 -18.83 7.27
N GLY A 10 -23.57 -19.40 6.11
CA GLY A 10 -22.84 -19.20 4.86
C GLY A 10 -22.88 -17.75 4.35
N ILE A 11 -24.02 -17.08 4.49
CA ILE A 11 -24.16 -15.66 4.11
C ILE A 11 -23.30 -14.78 5.02
N GLU A 12 -23.33 -15.00 6.33
CA GLU A 12 -22.51 -14.24 7.28
C GLU A 12 -21.00 -14.41 7.02
N ALA A 13 -20.56 -15.64 6.76
CA ALA A 13 -19.16 -15.92 6.40
C ALA A 13 -18.74 -15.23 5.11
N ASN A 14 -19.62 -15.20 4.10
CA ASN A 14 -19.37 -14.49 2.84
C ASN A 14 -19.27 -12.97 3.07
N MET A 15 -20.16 -12.41 3.89
CA MET A 15 -20.13 -10.98 4.24
C MET A 15 -18.86 -10.61 5.00
N GLN A 16 -18.39 -11.48 5.91
CA GLN A 16 -17.14 -11.28 6.63
C GLN A 16 -15.94 -11.29 5.68
N THR A 17 -15.88 -12.28 4.78
CA THR A 17 -14.84 -12.39 3.75
C THR A 17 -14.81 -11.16 2.85
N ALA A 18 -15.98 -10.67 2.43
CA ALA A 18 -16.09 -9.46 1.61
C ALA A 18 -15.52 -8.23 2.33
N LYS A 19 -15.81 -8.04 3.62
CA LYS A 19 -15.29 -6.91 4.41
C LYS A 19 -13.77 -6.94 4.57
N ILE A 20 -13.19 -8.12 4.78
CA ILE A 20 -11.73 -8.29 4.86
C ILE A 20 -11.09 -7.91 3.52
N ASN A 21 -11.65 -8.43 2.42
CA ASN A 21 -11.15 -8.15 1.09
C ASN A 21 -11.31 -6.67 0.70
N GLN A 22 -12.38 -6.00 1.14
CA GLN A 22 -12.57 -4.57 0.92
C GLN A 22 -11.41 -3.75 1.51
N GLY A 23 -11.00 -4.05 2.75
CA GLY A 23 -9.85 -3.39 3.37
C GLY A 23 -8.55 -3.65 2.60
N ASN A 24 -8.32 -4.89 2.17
CA ASN A 24 -7.12 -5.27 1.41
C ASN A 24 -7.06 -4.60 0.04
N ILE A 25 -8.19 -4.50 -0.67
CA ILE A 25 -8.29 -3.82 -1.96
C ILE A 25 -8.01 -2.32 -1.80
N ALA A 26 -8.62 -1.67 -0.80
CA ALA A 26 -8.36 -0.26 -0.53
C ALA A 26 -6.88 0.00 -0.23
N LEU A 27 -6.24 -0.85 0.59
CA LEU A 27 -4.81 -0.75 0.90
C LEU A 27 -3.95 -0.91 -0.36
N LYS A 28 -4.30 -1.86 -1.24
CA LYS A 28 -3.61 -2.03 -2.51
C LYS A 28 -3.65 -0.77 -3.36
N ARG A 29 -4.83 -0.15 -3.50
CA ARG A 29 -5.01 1.11 -4.25
C ARG A 29 -4.20 2.26 -3.65
N VAL A 30 -4.14 2.37 -2.33
CA VAL A 30 -3.32 3.38 -1.63
C VAL A 30 -1.84 3.19 -1.98
N VAL A 31 -1.31 1.97 -1.85
CA VAL A 31 0.09 1.67 -2.17
C VAL A 31 0.41 1.96 -3.64
N GLU A 32 -0.46 1.57 -4.56
CA GLU A 32 -0.30 1.86 -5.99
C GLU A 32 -0.30 3.37 -6.26
N SER A 33 -1.23 4.12 -5.66
CA SER A 33 -1.33 5.57 -5.84
C SER A 33 -0.06 6.28 -5.38
N ILE A 34 0.46 5.90 -4.21
CA ILE A 34 1.70 6.47 -3.66
C ILE A 34 2.90 6.08 -4.53
N ALA A 35 3.00 4.82 -4.93
CA ALA A 35 4.10 4.32 -5.75
C ALA A 35 4.15 4.98 -7.14
N ASN A 36 2.98 5.35 -7.69
CA ASN A 36 2.88 6.08 -8.95
C ASN A 36 3.09 7.59 -8.80
N GLY A 37 3.08 8.13 -7.58
CA GLY A 37 3.16 9.57 -7.32
C GLY A 37 1.87 10.31 -7.66
N ASP A 38 0.71 9.65 -7.53
CA ASP A 38 -0.60 10.25 -7.81
C ASP A 38 -0.88 11.41 -6.86
N SER A 39 -1.53 12.47 -7.37
CA SER A 39 -1.86 13.66 -6.58
C SER A 39 -2.88 13.39 -5.47
N HIS A 40 -3.74 12.38 -5.66
CA HIS A 40 -4.75 11.97 -4.70
C HIS A 40 -4.54 10.51 -4.30
N VAL A 41 -4.43 10.26 -2.99
CA VAL A 41 -4.32 8.91 -2.42
C VAL A 41 -5.61 8.56 -1.66
N PRO A 42 -6.32 7.46 -2.01
CA PRO A 42 -7.66 7.16 -1.53
C PRO A 42 -7.70 6.52 -0.14
N PHE A 43 -7.08 7.14 0.87
CA PHE A 43 -7.07 6.62 2.24
C PHE A 43 -8.46 6.46 2.86
N ARG A 44 -9.46 7.17 2.35
CA ARG A 44 -10.85 7.20 2.87
C ARG A 44 -11.70 6.01 2.39
N ASP A 45 -11.22 5.19 1.45
CA ASP A 45 -11.97 4.05 0.89
C ASP A 45 -12.25 2.94 1.92
N SER A 46 -11.47 2.88 3.01
CA SER A 46 -11.71 1.94 4.11
C SER A 46 -11.24 2.49 5.46
N LYS A 47 -11.84 2.00 6.56
CA LYS A 47 -11.37 2.33 7.91
C LYS A 47 -9.91 1.91 8.15
N LEU A 48 -9.49 0.80 7.55
CA LEU A 48 -8.12 0.29 7.66
C LEU A 48 -7.11 1.29 7.07
N THR A 49 -7.36 1.77 5.86
CA THR A 49 -6.49 2.74 5.19
C THR A 49 -6.51 4.10 5.87
N MET A 50 -7.63 4.50 6.48
CA MET A 50 -7.68 5.72 7.30
C MET A 50 -6.77 5.62 8.53
N LEU A 51 -6.73 4.46 9.20
CA LEU A 51 -5.84 4.23 10.35
C LEU A 51 -4.36 4.19 9.95
N LEU A 52 -4.06 3.68 8.76
CA LEU A 52 -2.69 3.59 8.25
C LEU A 52 -2.20 4.89 7.60
N GLN A 53 -3.07 5.90 7.46
CA GLN A 53 -2.73 7.13 6.76
C GLN A 53 -1.45 7.77 7.30
N ASP A 54 -1.33 7.89 8.63
CA ASP A 54 -0.17 8.53 9.26
C ASP A 54 1.13 7.76 8.97
N SER A 55 1.07 6.43 8.92
CA SER A 55 2.23 5.62 8.58
C SER A 55 2.74 5.87 7.16
N PHE A 56 1.83 6.11 6.21
CA PHE A 56 2.16 6.33 4.80
C PHE A 56 2.43 7.80 4.44
N ALA A 57 1.82 8.75 5.16
CA ALA A 57 1.89 10.17 4.85
C ALA A 57 2.98 10.93 5.62
N ASP A 58 3.41 10.44 6.78
CA ASP A 58 4.49 11.08 7.55
C ASP A 58 5.86 10.57 7.09
N ASP A 59 6.72 11.50 6.63
CA ASP A 59 8.10 11.22 6.20
C ASP A 59 8.98 10.65 7.33
N LYS A 60 8.60 10.85 8.60
CA LYS A 60 9.33 10.30 9.76
C LYS A 60 8.90 8.88 10.11
N SER A 61 7.83 8.38 9.50
CA SER A 61 7.30 7.05 9.76
C SER A 61 8.01 5.98 8.95
N TYR A 62 8.30 4.85 9.62
CA TYR A 62 8.83 3.66 8.98
C TYR A 62 7.72 2.64 8.76
N ILE A 63 7.66 2.03 7.57
CA ILE A 63 6.73 0.95 7.27
C ILE A 63 7.51 -0.31 6.90
N LEU A 64 7.14 -1.42 7.54
CA LEU A 64 7.52 -2.76 7.15
C LEU A 64 6.32 -3.48 6.53
N MET A 65 6.50 -4.05 5.35
CA MET A 65 5.53 -4.93 4.72
C MET A 65 6.07 -6.36 4.70
N ILE A 66 5.28 -7.31 5.23
CA ILE A 66 5.61 -8.74 5.20
C ILE A 66 4.69 -9.42 4.18
N LEU A 67 5.29 -10.09 3.20
CA LEU A 67 4.56 -10.80 2.16
C LEU A 67 4.42 -12.27 2.56
N CYS A 68 3.21 -12.68 2.92
CA CYS A 68 2.87 -14.07 3.19
C CYS A 68 2.32 -14.70 1.91
N ALA A 69 3.05 -15.64 1.32
CA ALA A 69 2.66 -16.31 0.08
C ALA A 69 2.78 -17.83 0.21
N SER A 70 2.01 -18.57 -0.59
CA SER A 70 2.00 -20.04 -0.58
C SER A 70 3.00 -20.59 -1.59
N SER A 71 3.68 -21.69 -1.24
CA SER A 71 4.51 -22.46 -2.17
C SER A 71 3.72 -23.53 -2.94
N ASP A 72 2.41 -23.68 -2.68
CA ASP A 72 1.57 -24.64 -3.40
C ASP A 72 1.40 -24.21 -4.86
N PRO A 73 1.74 -25.06 -5.86
CA PRO A 73 1.55 -24.77 -7.27
C PRO A 73 0.10 -24.40 -7.65
N LYS A 74 -0.90 -24.90 -6.93
CA LYS A 74 -2.32 -24.56 -7.18
C LYS A 74 -2.65 -23.10 -6.87
N GLU A 75 -1.90 -22.50 -5.95
CA GLU A 75 -2.08 -21.12 -5.50
C GLU A 75 -1.10 -20.15 -6.17
N MET A 76 -0.34 -20.61 -7.18
CA MET A 76 0.72 -19.84 -7.83
C MET A 76 0.25 -18.48 -8.35
N TYR A 77 -0.97 -18.39 -8.89
CA TYR A 77 -1.55 -17.11 -9.33
C TYR A 77 -1.67 -16.10 -8.17
N LYS A 78 -2.17 -16.53 -7.01
CA LYS A 78 -2.29 -15.65 -5.84
C LYS A 78 -0.92 -15.27 -5.29
N THR A 79 0.02 -16.22 -5.28
CA THR A 79 1.42 -15.97 -4.89
C THR A 79 2.06 -14.91 -5.78
N LEU A 80 1.86 -14.98 -7.10
CA LEU A 80 2.35 -13.97 -8.04
C LEU A 80 1.73 -12.60 -7.74
N CYS A 81 0.41 -12.51 -7.56
CA CYS A 81 -0.25 -11.25 -7.20
C CYS A 81 0.31 -10.62 -5.92
N THR A 82 0.62 -11.42 -4.90
CA THR A 82 1.25 -10.95 -3.65
C THR A 82 2.66 -10.40 -3.89
N LEU A 83 3.46 -11.07 -4.73
CA LEU A 83 4.82 -10.63 -5.04
C LEU A 83 4.83 -9.34 -5.89
N GLU A 84 3.94 -9.24 -6.88
CA GLU A 84 3.74 -8.02 -7.69
C GLU A 84 3.36 -6.83 -6.81
N TYR A 85 2.47 -7.07 -5.84
CA TYR A 85 2.09 -6.05 -4.86
C TYR A 85 3.29 -5.58 -4.04
N GLY A 86 4.13 -6.51 -3.56
CA GLY A 86 5.37 -6.18 -2.86
C GLY A 86 6.37 -5.40 -3.72
N ALA A 87 6.50 -5.76 -5.00
CA ALA A 87 7.34 -5.05 -5.94
C ALA A 87 6.88 -3.60 -6.13
N LYS A 88 5.56 -3.36 -6.21
CA LYS A 88 4.99 -2.01 -6.24
C LYS A 88 5.23 -1.24 -4.94
N ALA A 89 5.03 -1.89 -3.78
CA ALA A 89 5.26 -1.26 -2.48
C ALA A 89 6.72 -0.79 -2.31
N LYS A 90 7.69 -1.50 -2.89
CA LYS A 90 9.11 -1.12 -2.89
C LYS A 90 9.37 0.21 -3.63
N CYS A 91 8.53 0.57 -4.60
CA CYS A 91 8.66 1.82 -5.35
C CYS A 91 8.18 3.06 -4.58
N ILE A 92 7.61 2.90 -3.40
CA ILE A 92 7.23 4.04 -2.54
C ILE A 92 8.51 4.76 -2.10
N VAL A 93 8.74 5.94 -2.65
CA VAL A 93 9.83 6.83 -2.26
C VAL A 93 9.37 7.70 -1.10
N ARG A 94 10.03 7.61 0.05
CA ARG A 94 9.83 8.54 1.17
C ARG A 94 10.84 9.66 1.12
N GLY A 95 10.47 10.84 1.63
CA GLY A 95 11.35 12.00 1.68
C GLY A 95 12.75 11.60 2.16
N SER A 96 13.76 11.94 1.35
CA SER A 96 15.15 11.65 1.68
C SER A 96 15.41 12.20 3.08
N HIS A 97 15.93 11.38 4.00
CA HIS A 97 16.74 11.91 5.08
C HIS A 97 17.97 12.51 4.41
N ILE A 98 17.82 13.71 3.85
CA ILE A 98 18.94 14.58 3.53
C ILE A 98 19.51 14.87 4.92
N PRO A 99 20.70 14.34 5.29
CA PRO A 99 21.33 14.79 6.51
C PRO A 99 21.47 16.30 6.36
N ASN A 100 20.84 17.04 7.29
CA ASN A 100 20.80 18.49 7.29
C ASN A 100 22.23 19.01 7.11
N LYS A 101 22.56 19.43 5.89
CA LYS A 101 23.82 20.11 5.63
C LYS A 101 23.54 21.54 6.04
N ASP A 102 24.08 21.92 7.19
CA ASP A 102 23.92 23.22 7.82
C ASP A 102 23.86 24.33 6.76
N LYS A 103 22.71 25.01 6.71
CA LYS A 103 22.50 26.17 5.85
C LYS A 103 23.36 27.31 6.37
N ASN A 104 24.58 27.42 5.87
CA ASN A 104 25.34 28.66 5.86
C ASN A 104 25.41 29.18 4.43
N GLY A 105 24.77 30.34 4.20
CA GLY A 105 25.16 31.32 3.20
C GLY A 105 24.72 31.10 1.74
N GLY A 106 23.84 31.99 1.27
CA GLY A 106 24.04 32.78 0.06
C GLY A 106 24.04 32.10 -1.32
N ASP A 107 23.06 32.52 -2.11
CA ASP A 107 23.17 32.90 -3.53
C ASP A 107 22.41 32.05 -4.56
N GLU A 108 21.81 32.82 -5.46
CA GLU A 108 20.78 32.46 -6.43
C GLU A 108 21.32 31.73 -7.67
N SER A 109 20.37 31.14 -8.40
CA SER A 109 20.38 30.84 -9.84
C SER A 109 20.64 29.39 -10.29
N SER A 110 19.55 28.81 -10.81
CA SER A 110 19.44 28.03 -12.05
C SER A 110 20.35 26.81 -12.25
N ALA A 111 19.74 25.62 -12.22
CA ALA A 111 19.97 24.59 -13.24
C ALA A 111 18.85 23.54 -13.22
N VAL A 112 18.10 23.49 -14.32
CA VAL A 112 17.43 22.30 -14.85
C VAL A 112 18.48 21.21 -15.04
N ILE A 113 18.16 19.91 -14.86
CA ILE A 113 18.52 18.76 -15.73
C ILE A 113 18.14 17.45 -15.02
N LEU A 114 17.08 16.82 -15.55
CA LEU A 114 17.02 15.44 -16.03
C LEU A 114 17.86 14.38 -15.28
N GLY A 115 17.17 13.42 -14.66
CA GLY A 115 17.76 12.19 -14.14
C GLY A 115 16.86 10.99 -14.37
N THR A 116 16.82 10.53 -15.62
CA THR A 116 16.34 9.20 -16.04
C THR A 116 16.83 8.12 -15.08
N ARG A 117 15.92 7.26 -14.60
CA ARG A 117 16.30 5.96 -14.04
C ARG A 117 15.54 4.85 -14.75
N ILE A 118 16.33 4.14 -15.55
CA ILE A 118 16.12 2.76 -16.02
C ILE A 118 15.95 1.87 -14.80
#